data_AF-A0A857VB52-F1
#
_entry.id   AF-A0A857VB52-F1
#
_cell.length_a   1.000
_cell.length_b   1.000
_cell.length_c   1.000
_cell.angle_alpha   90.00
_cell.angle_beta   90.00
_cell.angle_gamma   90.00
#
_symmetry.space_group_name_H-M   'P 1'
#
loop_
_entity.id
_entity.type
_entity.pdbx_description
1 polymer ?
#
loop_
_entity_poly.entity_id
_entity_poly.type
_entity_poly.pdbx_seq_one_letter_code
_entity_poly.pdbx_strand_id
1 'polypeptide(L)'
;MKLSTKTVASLLVVTAVAAAVPGLSQIAVPKKRRESQFDKLLQTHDRKGELRAEVLGISPHRFKQMCKKMPFEEVTRTCGLSSKRDFRIALFGCLKNELLGRGWSRAKIEAYILTRAPRMALV
;
A
#
# COMPACT_ATOMS: atom_id res chain seq x y z
N MET A 1 13.16 1.71 4.23
CA MET A 1 12.69 1.29 2.89
C MET A 1 13.56 1.86 1.75
N LYS A 2 13.92 1.09 0.70
CA LYS A 2 14.81 1.55 -0.43
C LYS A 2 14.07 2.24 -1.61
N LEU A 3 12.90 2.83 -1.38
CA LEU A 3 12.11 3.47 -2.44
C LEU A 3 12.41 4.97 -2.53
N SER A 4 12.27 5.57 -3.72
CA SER A 4 12.35 7.03 -3.87
C SER A 4 11.18 7.71 -3.16
N THR A 5 11.33 8.96 -2.68
CA THR A 5 10.25 9.66 -1.96
C THR A 5 9.00 9.82 -2.81
N LYS A 6 9.18 10.05 -4.12
CA LYS A 6 8.09 10.11 -5.09
C LYS A 6 7.35 8.76 -5.18
N THR A 7 8.09 7.65 -5.18
CA THR A 7 7.52 6.30 -5.20
C THR A 7 6.73 6.00 -3.93
N VAL A 8 7.28 6.32 -2.76
CA VAL A 8 6.57 6.15 -1.47
C VAL A 8 5.28 6.96 -1.45
N ALA A 9 5.33 8.22 -1.90
CA ALA A 9 4.15 9.08 -1.98
C ALA A 9 3.10 8.56 -2.96
N SER A 10 3.49 8.07 -4.14
CA SER A 10 2.56 7.47 -5.11
C SER A 10 1.93 6.19 -4.57
N LEU A 11 2.73 5.29 -3.96
CA LEU A 11 2.22 4.09 -3.32
C LEU A 11 1.25 4.42 -2.17
N LEU A 12 1.54 5.45 -1.39
CA LEU A 12 0.67 5.88 -0.30
C LEU A 12 -0.72 6.26 -0.81
N VAL A 13 -0.79 7.06 -1.88
CA VAL A 13 -2.07 7.49 -2.49
C VAL A 13 -2.89 6.29 -2.95
N VAL A 14 -2.29 5.38 -3.72
CA VAL A 14 -3.03 4.22 -4.26
C VAL A 14 -3.44 3.25 -3.17
N THR A 15 -2.61 3.12 -2.12
CA THR A 15 -2.93 2.31 -0.94
C THR A 15 -4.09 2.92 -0.17
N ALA A 16 -4.10 4.24 0.05
CA ALA A 16 -5.17 4.94 0.75
C ALA A 16 -6.53 4.77 0.05
N VAL A 17 -6.51 4.90 -1.28
CA VAL A 17 -7.68 4.71 -2.15
C VAL A 17 -8.15 3.25 -2.11
N ALA A 18 -7.25 2.27 -2.23
CA ALA A 18 -7.59 0.85 -2.21
C ALA A 18 -8.00 0.30 -0.83
N ALA A 19 -7.53 0.93 0.26
CA ALA A 19 -7.93 0.62 1.64
C ALA A 19 -9.27 1.26 2.04
N ALA A 20 -9.79 2.19 1.23
CA ALA A 20 -10.94 3.04 1.54
C ALA A 20 -10.74 3.76 2.89
N VAL A 21 -9.60 4.46 3.04
CA VAL A 21 -9.31 5.26 4.24
C VAL A 21 -10.38 6.35 4.41
N PRO A 22 -10.92 6.57 5.63
CA PRO A 22 -11.88 7.63 5.90
C PRO A 22 -11.39 9.00 5.39
N GLY A 23 -12.28 9.79 4.81
CA GLY A 23 -11.95 11.08 4.18
C GLY A 23 -11.69 11.00 2.67
N LEU A 24 -11.55 9.79 2.10
CA LEU A 24 -11.50 9.56 0.65
C LEU A 24 -12.78 8.92 0.10
N SER A 25 -13.81 8.79 0.95
CA SER A 25 -15.09 8.12 0.67
C SER A 25 -15.86 8.73 -0.50
N GLN A 26 -15.62 10.00 -0.81
CA GLN A 26 -16.27 10.73 -1.90
C GLN A 26 -15.67 10.45 -3.28
N ILE A 27 -14.52 9.76 -3.36
CA ILE A 27 -13.88 9.46 -4.63
C ILE A 27 -14.57 8.24 -5.23
N ALA A 28 -15.45 8.49 -6.20
CA ALA A 28 -16.22 7.48 -6.94
C ALA A 28 -15.36 6.65 -7.90
N VAL A 29 -14.35 5.95 -7.38
CA VAL A 29 -13.59 4.96 -8.17
C VAL A 29 -14.17 3.56 -7.91
N PRO A 30 -14.54 2.80 -8.95
CA PRO A 30 -15.00 1.43 -8.78
C PRO A 30 -13.98 0.59 -8.00
N LYS A 31 -14.46 -0.23 -7.05
CA LYS A 31 -13.61 -1.07 -6.18
C LYS A 31 -12.55 -1.84 -6.98
N LYS A 32 -12.99 -2.54 -8.04
CA LYS A 32 -12.11 -3.34 -8.91
C LYS A 32 -10.97 -2.51 -9.53
N ARG A 33 -11.23 -1.25 -9.90
CA ARG A 33 -10.21 -0.36 -10.49
C ARG A 33 -9.20 0.09 -9.44
N ARG A 34 -9.67 0.48 -8.25
CA ARG A 34 -8.79 0.86 -7.12
C ARG A 34 -7.82 -0.26 -6.76
N GLU A 35 -8.35 -1.48 -6.65
CA GLU A 35 -7.54 -2.66 -6.31
C GLU A 35 -6.55 -3.01 -7.42
N SER A 36 -6.98 -2.97 -8.69
CA SER A 36 -6.08 -3.25 -9.82
C SER A 36 -4.94 -2.24 -9.94
N GLN A 37 -5.20 -0.94 -9.76
CA GLN A 37 -4.15 0.09 -9.79
C GLN A 37 -3.15 -0.09 -8.64
N PHE A 38 -3.66 -0.41 -7.44
CA PHE A 38 -2.83 -0.75 -6.29
C PHE A 38 -1.93 -1.96 -6.57
N ASP A 39 -2.51 -3.07 -7.06
CA ASP A 39 -1.77 -4.30 -7.34
C ASP A 39 -0.68 -4.08 -8.39
N LYS A 40 -0.99 -3.31 -9.46
CA LYS A 40 -0.02 -2.95 -10.50
C LYS A 40 1.17 -2.17 -9.93
N LEU A 41 0.92 -1.09 -9.20
CA LEU A 41 1.98 -0.26 -8.64
C LEU A 41 2.80 -1.00 -7.58
N LEU A 42 2.14 -1.79 -6.74
CA LEU A 42 2.82 -2.63 -5.77
C LEU A 42 3.72 -3.65 -6.49
N GLN A 43 3.25 -4.29 -7.56
CA GLN A 43 4.06 -5.23 -8.33
C GLN A 43 5.27 -4.55 -9.01
N THR A 44 5.10 -3.33 -9.53
CA THR A 44 6.19 -2.56 -10.15
C THR A 44 7.27 -2.18 -9.13
N HIS A 45 6.87 -1.71 -7.95
CA HIS A 45 7.80 -1.15 -6.96
C HIS A 45 8.26 -2.16 -5.90
N ASP A 46 7.53 -3.26 -5.73
CA ASP A 46 7.85 -4.35 -4.79
C ASP A 46 7.99 -5.70 -5.52
N ARG A 47 8.70 -5.70 -6.66
CA ARG A 47 8.93 -6.93 -7.45
C ARG A 47 9.61 -8.04 -6.63
N LYS A 48 10.47 -7.67 -5.67
CA LYS A 48 11.20 -8.61 -4.82
C LYS A 48 10.41 -9.06 -3.59
N GLY A 49 9.25 -8.44 -3.29
CA GLY A 49 8.46 -8.76 -2.10
C GLY A 49 9.07 -8.25 -0.80
N GLU A 50 10.02 -7.31 -0.86
CA GLU A 50 10.69 -6.74 0.31
C GLU A 50 9.72 -5.89 1.13
N LEU A 51 8.90 -5.06 0.46
CA LEU A 51 7.91 -4.21 1.10
C LEU A 51 6.77 -5.05 1.71
N ARG A 52 6.27 -6.04 0.97
CA ARG A 52 5.27 -6.98 1.50
C ARG A 52 5.79 -7.76 2.71
N ALA A 53 7.03 -8.23 2.65
CA ALA A 53 7.64 -8.94 3.78
C ALA A 53 7.82 -8.03 5.01
N GLU A 54 8.27 -6.78 4.80
CA GLU A 54 8.40 -5.76 5.85
C GLU A 54 7.07 -5.49 6.54
N VAL A 55 5.98 -5.26 5.78
CA VAL A 55 4.63 -5.05 6.33
C VAL A 55 4.13 -6.26 7.10
N LEU A 56 4.47 -7.47 6.66
CA LEU A 56 4.07 -8.72 7.32
C LEU A 56 5.00 -9.11 8.48
N GLY A 57 6.02 -8.32 8.79
CA GLY A 57 6.95 -8.61 9.89
C GLY A 57 7.82 -9.86 9.68
N ILE A 58 8.07 -10.25 8.43
CA ILE A 58 8.84 -11.45 8.07
C ILE A 58 10.02 -11.11 7.15
N SER A 59 10.98 -12.01 7.04
CA SER A 59 12.08 -11.84 6.09
C SER A 59 11.60 -11.99 4.63
N PRO A 60 12.20 -11.27 3.66
CA PRO A 60 11.87 -11.42 2.24
C PRO A 60 12.04 -12.85 1.73
N HIS A 61 12.99 -13.60 2.29
CA HIS A 61 13.18 -15.02 1.98
C HIS A 61 11.97 -15.85 2.41
N ARG A 62 11.51 -15.69 3.66
CA ARG A 62 10.34 -16.39 4.19
C ARG A 62 9.09 -16.04 3.39
N PHE A 63 8.89 -14.77 3.07
CA PHE A 63 7.77 -14.33 2.23
C PHE A 63 7.76 -15.05 0.87
N LYS A 64 8.89 -15.10 0.18
CA LYS A 64 9.02 -15.81 -1.10
C LYS A 64 8.73 -17.31 -0.97
N GLN A 65 9.20 -17.96 0.10
CA GLN A 65 8.92 -19.37 0.34
C GLN A 65 7.42 -19.63 0.57
N MET A 66 6.75 -18.75 1.32
CA MET A 66 5.31 -18.87 1.55
C MET A 66 4.52 -18.67 0.25
N CYS A 67 4.82 -17.63 -0.52
CA CYS A 67 4.14 -17.37 -1.80
C CYS A 67 4.31 -18.48 -2.86
N LYS A 68 5.30 -19.37 -2.72
CA LYS A 68 5.42 -20.57 -3.58
C LYS A 68 4.43 -21.68 -3.22
N LYS A 69 3.96 -21.70 -1.97
CA LYS A 69 3.12 -22.76 -1.40
C LYS A 69 1.65 -22.38 -1.32
N MET A 70 1.36 -21.10 -1.15
CA MET A 70 0.02 -20.62 -0.86
C MET A 70 -0.24 -19.24 -1.50
N PRO A 71 -1.50 -18.91 -1.82
CA PRO A 71 -1.86 -17.61 -2.33
C PRO A 71 -1.60 -16.50 -1.30
N PHE A 72 -1.47 -15.25 -1.78
CA PHE A 72 -1.13 -14.11 -0.94
C PHE A 72 -2.13 -13.88 0.22
N GLU A 73 -3.43 -14.13 0.03
CA GLU A 73 -4.41 -14.04 1.13
C GLU A 73 -4.16 -15.02 2.27
N GLU A 74 -3.60 -16.19 1.97
CA GLU A 74 -3.24 -17.17 2.97
C GLU A 74 -1.93 -16.78 3.67
N VAL A 75 -0.98 -16.19 2.93
CA VAL A 75 0.23 -15.59 3.51
C VAL A 75 -0.13 -14.49 4.50
N THR A 76 -1.03 -13.57 4.14
CA THR A 76 -1.45 -12.47 5.02
C THR A 76 -2.11 -13.00 6.29
N ARG A 77 -3.01 -14.00 6.17
CA ARG A 77 -3.66 -14.62 7.33
C ARG A 77 -2.67 -15.33 8.25
N THR A 78 -1.70 -16.05 7.68
CA THR A 78 -0.64 -16.71 8.44
C THR A 78 0.24 -15.73 9.22
N CYS A 79 0.38 -14.49 8.72
CA CYS A 79 1.13 -13.43 9.38
C CYS A 79 0.24 -12.55 10.30
N GLY A 80 -1.00 -12.97 10.59
CA GLY A 80 -1.88 -12.29 11.55
C GLY A 80 -2.81 -11.22 10.97
N LEU A 81 -2.89 -11.08 9.64
CA LEU A 81 -3.82 -10.15 8.99
C LEU A 81 -5.04 -10.87 8.40
N SER A 82 -6.23 -10.51 8.88
CA SER A 82 -7.49 -11.19 8.53
C SER A 82 -7.90 -11.00 7.07
N SER A 83 -7.50 -9.91 6.42
CA SER A 83 -7.92 -9.59 5.05
C SER A 83 -6.87 -8.81 4.24
N LYS A 84 -7.07 -8.78 2.91
CA LYS A 84 -6.32 -7.88 2.01
C LYS A 84 -6.47 -6.40 2.40
N ARG A 85 -7.61 -6.01 2.99
CA ARG A 85 -7.83 -4.63 3.45
C ARG A 85 -6.91 -4.31 4.62
N ASP A 86 -6.77 -5.22 5.57
CA ASP A 86 -5.90 -5.03 6.75
C ASP A 86 -4.44 -4.89 6.33
N PHE A 87 -4.02 -5.69 5.34
CA PHE A 87 -2.71 -5.50 4.70
C PHE A 87 -2.53 -4.10 4.09
N ARG A 88 -3.53 -3.58 3.36
CA ARG A 88 -3.46 -2.23 2.80
C ARG A 88 -3.41 -1.15 3.89
N ILE A 89 -4.13 -1.34 5.00
CA ILE A 89 -4.09 -0.41 6.15
C ILE A 89 -2.70 -0.42 6.79
N ALA A 90 -2.12 -1.61 7.03
CA ALA A 90 -0.77 -1.74 7.56
C ALA A 90 0.27 -1.10 6.64
N LEU A 91 0.19 -1.38 5.33
CA LEU A 91 1.04 -0.77 4.32
C LEU A 91 0.90 0.76 4.27
N PHE A 92 -0.32 1.28 4.38
CA PHE A 92 -0.56 2.73 4.45
C PHE A 92 0.16 3.35 5.66
N GLY A 93 0.09 2.71 6.83
CA GLY A 93 0.83 3.13 8.02
C GLY A 93 2.35 3.14 7.81
N CYS A 94 2.91 2.07 7.24
CA CYS A 94 4.35 1.99 6.92
C CYS A 94 4.80 3.10 5.97
N LEU A 95 4.06 3.32 4.87
CA LEU A 95 4.37 4.36 3.89
C LEU A 95 4.26 5.77 4.48
N LYS A 96 3.26 6.00 5.35
CA LYS A 96 3.09 7.26 6.07
C LYS A 96 4.29 7.52 7.00
N ASN A 97 4.69 6.53 7.80
CA ASN A 97 5.84 6.62 8.69
C ASN A 97 7.15 6.87 7.94
N GLU A 98 7.33 6.21 6.79
CA GLU A 98 8.49 6.43 5.93
C GLU A 98 8.56 7.87 5.38
N LEU A 99 7.43 8.48 4.99
CA LEU A 99 7.41 9.89 4.59
C LEU A 99 7.67 10.85 5.76
N LEU A 100 7.14 10.54 6.94
CA LEU A 100 7.43 11.31 8.16
C LEU A 100 8.94 11.29 8.47
N GLY A 101 9.57 10.11 8.41
CA GLY A 101 11.02 9.94 8.58
C GLY A 101 11.86 10.69 7.53
N ARG A 102 11.28 10.99 6.36
CA ARG A 102 11.88 11.80 5.28
C ARG A 102 11.56 13.30 5.39
N GLY A 103 11.02 13.76 6.52
CA GLY A 103 10.76 15.17 6.79
C GLY A 103 9.45 15.71 6.21
N TRP A 104 8.52 14.86 5.78
CA TRP A 104 7.18 15.34 5.44
C TRP A 104 6.35 15.57 6.71
N SER A 105 5.57 16.65 6.75
CA SER A 105 4.59 16.85 7.82
C SER A 105 3.32 16.03 7.56
N ARG A 106 2.56 15.73 8.62
CA ARG A 106 1.25 15.06 8.51
C ARG A 106 0.29 15.84 7.58
N ALA A 107 0.25 17.17 7.74
CA ALA A 107 -0.56 18.04 6.90
C ALA A 107 -0.15 17.98 5.41
N LYS A 108 1.16 17.94 5.12
CA LYS A 108 1.66 17.76 3.75
C LYS A 108 1.25 16.41 3.15
N ILE A 109 1.31 15.35 3.94
CA ILE A 109 0.89 14.01 3.51
C ILE A 109 -0.61 14.00 3.19
N GLU A 110 -1.45 14.52 4.08
CA GLU A 110 -2.90 14.58 3.89
C GLU A 110 -3.28 15.42 2.67
N ALA A 111 -2.71 16.62 2.54
CA ALA A 111 -2.92 17.48 1.37
C ALA A 111 -2.50 16.80 0.06
N TYR A 112 -1.38 16.07 0.07
CA TYR A 112 -0.92 15.32 -1.09
C TYR A 112 -1.89 14.21 -1.49
N ILE A 113 -2.41 13.46 -0.51
CA ILE A 113 -3.41 12.41 -0.76
C ILE A 113 -4.68 13.02 -1.35
N LEU A 114 -5.24 14.07 -0.72
CA LEU A 114 -6.47 14.71 -1.17
C LEU A 114 -6.35 15.31 -2.58
N THR A 115 -5.17 15.85 -2.93
CA THR A 115 -4.92 16.43 -4.26
C THR A 115 -4.77 15.36 -5.35
N ARG A 116 -4.25 14.18 -5.01
CA ARG A 116 -3.86 13.14 -5.99
C ARG A 116 -4.90 12.03 -6.13
N ALA A 117 -5.61 11.69 -5.06
CA ALA A 117 -6.57 10.61 -5.06
C ALA A 117 -7.72 10.80 -6.09
N PRO A 118 -8.27 12.02 -6.32
CA PRO A 118 -9.28 12.23 -7.37
C PRO A 118 -8.76 11.94 -8.78
N ARG A 119 -7.46 12.16 -9.04
CA ARG A 119 -6.86 11.87 -10.35
C ARG A 119 -6.82 10.38 -10.66
N MET A 120 -6.94 9.52 -9.64
CA MET A 120 -7.04 8.07 -9.82
C MET A 120 -8.43 7.63 -10.30
N ALA A 121 -9.45 8.49 -10.14
CA ALA A 121 -10.79 8.25 -10.64
C ALA A 121 -10.90 8.47 -12.16
N LEU A 122 -10.09 9.39 -12.70
CA LEU A 122 -10.17 9.89 -14.07
C LEU A 122 -9.29 9.11 -15.08
N VAL A 123 -8.36 8.26 -14.60
CA VAL A 123 -7.38 7.52 -15.44
C VAL A 123 -7.65 6.03 -15.48
#